data_AF-A0A0U2LFK2-F1
#
_entry.id   AF-A0A0U2LFK2-F1
#
_cell.length_a   1.000
_cell.length_b   1.000
_cell.length_c   1.000
_cell.angle_alpha   90.00
_cell.angle_beta   90.00
_cell.angle_gamma   90.00
#
_symmetry.space_group_name_H-M   'P 1'
#
loop_
_entity.id
_entity.type
_entity.pdbx_description
1 polymer ?
#
loop_
_entity_poly.entity_id
_entity_poly.type
_entity_poly.pdbx_seq_one_letter_code
_entity_poly.pdbx_strand_id
1 'polypeptide(L)'
;MRSKVIRFVRMPLRQKWMLAEAYYYLAWARVLKSRPFSTVAPRLGVHMKETPLSVEPGQLAELKQVAQVIRLMSRYTLWESQCLVRAMAGMKMLERRKIASTLYFGTARDGEARLIAHAWLRSGPIIVTGGEEMPAFTTVAIFGKTIDERN
;
A
#
# COMPACT_ATOMS: atom_id res chain seq x y z
N MET A 1 32.32 -3.58 7.06
CA MET A 1 31.51 -4.22 5.99
C MET A 1 31.03 -5.65 6.33
N ARG A 2 30.95 -6.06 7.61
CA ARG A 2 30.61 -7.44 8.04
C ARG A 2 29.27 -7.59 8.80
N SER A 3 28.56 -6.49 9.08
CA SER A 3 27.38 -6.48 9.98
C SER A 3 26.02 -6.66 9.29
N LYS A 4 25.94 -6.57 7.95
CA LYS A 4 24.66 -6.68 7.21
C LYS A 4 24.20 -8.13 7.02
N VAL A 5 25.13 -9.07 6.88
CA VAL A 5 24.83 -10.48 6.52
C VAL A 5 24.25 -11.25 7.72
N ILE A 6 24.75 -11.00 8.93
CA ILE A 6 24.30 -11.68 10.16
C ILE A 6 22.84 -11.34 10.51
N ARG A 7 22.37 -10.14 10.16
CA ARG A 7 20.97 -9.73 10.37
C ARG A 7 19.98 -10.49 9.48
N PHE A 8 20.41 -10.97 8.31
CA PHE A 8 19.54 -11.72 7.39
C PHE A 8 19.35 -13.19 7.83
N VAL A 9 20.37 -13.78 8.45
CA VAL A 9 20.33 -15.18 8.92
C VAL A 9 19.53 -15.31 10.23
N ARG A 10 19.61 -14.32 11.13
CA ARG A 10 18.82 -14.25 12.38
C ARG A 10 17.40 -13.71 12.23
N MET A 11 16.97 -13.46 11.00
CA MET A 11 15.67 -12.88 10.74
C MET A 11 14.57 -13.93 11.01
N PRO A 12 13.61 -13.68 11.93
CA PRO A 12 12.55 -14.63 12.24
C PRO A 12 11.83 -15.07 10.96
N LEU A 13 11.43 -16.34 10.85
CA LEU A 13 10.73 -16.88 9.67
C LEU A 13 9.57 -15.96 9.23
N ARG A 14 8.85 -15.38 10.20
CA ARG A 14 7.80 -14.39 10.00
C ARG A 14 8.23 -13.20 9.14
N GLN A 15 9.41 -12.64 9.38
CA GLN A 15 9.90 -11.48 8.63
C GLN A 15 10.29 -11.87 7.20
N LYS A 16 10.87 -13.06 6.99
CA LYS A 16 11.13 -13.59 5.64
C LYS A 16 9.81 -13.79 4.87
N TRP A 17 8.80 -14.34 5.53
CA TRP A 17 7.46 -14.51 4.96
C TRP A 17 6.81 -13.16 4.59
N MET A 18 6.92 -12.14 5.43
CA MET A 18 6.40 -10.80 5.11
C MET A 18 7.10 -10.15 3.91
N LEU A 19 8.40 -10.39 3.72
CA LEU A 19 9.12 -9.90 2.53
C LEU A 19 8.68 -10.64 1.27
N ALA A 20 8.55 -11.97 1.33
CA ALA A 20 8.03 -12.77 0.22
C ALA A 20 6.59 -12.38 -0.13
N GLU A 21 5.75 -12.17 0.88
CA GLU A 21 4.37 -11.70 0.72
C GLU A 21 4.32 -10.31 0.07
N ALA A 22 5.15 -9.37 0.52
CA ALA A 22 5.22 -8.04 -0.08
C ALA A 22 5.66 -8.11 -1.55
N TYR A 23 6.66 -8.93 -1.88
CA TYR A 23 7.09 -9.14 -3.26
C TYR A 23 5.96 -9.72 -4.13
N TYR A 24 5.28 -10.76 -3.62
CA TYR A 24 4.14 -11.38 -4.30
C TYR A 24 3.03 -10.37 -4.60
N TYR A 25 2.62 -9.57 -3.61
CA TYR A 25 1.55 -8.59 -3.82
C TYR A 25 1.98 -7.40 -4.68
N LEU A 26 3.26 -7.00 -4.66
CA LEU A 26 3.79 -6.03 -5.62
C LEU A 26 3.71 -6.56 -7.05
N ALA A 27 4.03 -7.84 -7.27
CA ALA A 27 3.91 -8.48 -8.58
C ALA A 27 2.44 -8.57 -9.02
N TRP A 28 1.55 -9.02 -8.13
CA TRP A 28 0.11 -9.06 -8.36
C TRP A 28 -0.46 -7.68 -8.72
N ALA A 29 -0.11 -6.65 -7.96
CA ALA A 29 -0.56 -5.28 -8.19
C ALA A 29 -0.03 -4.73 -9.52
N ARG A 30 1.19 -5.12 -9.93
CA ARG A 30 1.75 -4.75 -11.23
C ARG A 30 0.96 -5.34 -12.39
N VAL A 31 0.48 -6.58 -12.26
CA VAL A 31 -0.38 -7.26 -13.25
C VAL A 31 -1.79 -6.67 -13.25
N LEU A 32 -2.32 -6.27 -12.09
CA LEU A 32 -3.62 -5.57 -12.06
C LEU A 32 -3.56 -4.18 -12.68
N LYS A 33 -2.45 -3.46 -12.50
CA LYS A 33 -2.27 -2.12 -13.10
C LYS A 33 -2.37 -2.16 -14.63
N SER A 34 -2.03 -3.27 -15.29
CA SER A 34 -2.19 -3.39 -16.76
C SER A 34 -3.62 -3.69 -17.19
N ARG A 35 -4.56 -3.90 -16.27
CA ARG A 35 -5.99 -4.06 -16.58
C ARG A 35 -6.71 -2.70 -16.52
N PRO A 36 -7.83 -2.54 -17.25
CA PRO A 36 -8.64 -1.33 -17.15
C PRO A 36 -9.08 -1.07 -15.71
N PHE A 37 -8.92 0.17 -15.24
CA PHE A 37 -9.20 0.52 -13.84
C PHE A 37 -10.65 0.21 -13.44
N SER A 38 -11.60 0.31 -14.36
CA SER A 38 -13.01 -0.06 -14.15
C SER A 38 -13.20 -1.50 -13.65
N THR A 39 -12.31 -2.43 -14.02
CA THR A 39 -12.35 -3.82 -13.56
C THR A 39 -11.72 -4.03 -12.18
N VAL A 40 -10.83 -3.10 -11.78
CA VAL A 40 -10.07 -3.18 -10.52
C VAL A 40 -10.79 -2.40 -9.42
N ALA A 41 -11.38 -1.25 -9.75
CA ALA A 41 -12.03 -0.33 -8.82
C ALA A 41 -13.06 -1.00 -7.88
N PRO A 42 -13.93 -1.92 -8.33
CA PRO A 42 -14.88 -2.60 -7.44
C PRO A 42 -14.22 -3.42 -6.32
N ARG A 43 -12.95 -3.82 -6.49
CA ARG A 43 -12.20 -4.63 -5.51
C ARG A 43 -11.42 -3.79 -4.51
N LEU A 44 -11.36 -2.47 -4.69
CA LEU A 44 -10.59 -1.56 -3.84
C LEU A 44 -11.33 -1.18 -2.55
N GLY A 45 -12.63 -1.45 -2.48
CA GLY A 45 -13.49 -1.12 -1.35
C GLY A 45 -14.64 -0.21 -1.77
N VAL A 46 -15.31 0.38 -0.78
CA VAL A 46 -16.43 1.29 -1.02
C VAL A 46 -15.90 2.64 -1.51
N HIS A 47 -16.41 3.06 -2.67
CA HIS A 47 -16.06 4.32 -3.29
C HIS A 47 -16.55 5.51 -2.44
N MET A 48 -15.72 6.55 -2.34
CA MET A 48 -15.93 7.78 -1.57
C MET A 48 -16.22 7.56 -0.08
N LYS A 49 -15.67 6.47 0.50
CA LYS A 49 -15.76 6.17 1.92
C LYS A 49 -14.38 6.03 2.54
N GLU A 50 -14.18 6.63 3.70
CA GLU A 50 -12.99 6.40 4.51
C GLU A 50 -13.21 5.33 5.57
N THR A 51 -12.15 4.62 5.92
CA THR A 51 -12.11 3.77 7.11
C THR A 51 -11.78 4.60 8.35
N PRO A 52 -12.15 4.14 9.57
CA PRO A 52 -11.83 4.84 10.82
C PRO A 52 -10.35 5.23 10.95
N LEU A 53 -10.10 6.31 11.70
CA LEU A 53 -8.74 6.74 12.09
C LEU A 53 -8.24 6.00 13.32
N SER A 54 -9.11 5.30 14.06
CA SER A 54 -8.72 4.43 15.16
C SER A 54 -8.17 3.11 14.62
N VAL A 55 -7.19 2.58 15.35
CA VAL A 55 -6.61 1.26 15.12
C VAL A 55 -6.35 0.63 16.47
N GLU A 56 -6.56 -0.68 16.59
CA GLU A 56 -6.26 -1.41 17.82
C GLU A 56 -4.76 -1.27 18.14
N PRO A 57 -4.36 -1.07 19.41
CA PRO A 57 -2.95 -0.93 19.79
C PRO A 57 -2.07 -2.09 19.27
N GLY A 58 -2.60 -3.32 19.25
CA GLY A 58 -1.92 -4.49 18.71
C GLY A 58 -1.69 -4.47 17.19
N GLN A 59 -2.51 -3.75 16.43
CA GLN A 59 -2.40 -3.65 14.97
C GLN A 59 -1.39 -2.59 14.52
N LEU A 60 -1.04 -1.62 15.38
CA LEU A 60 -0.12 -0.54 15.02
C LEU A 60 1.29 -1.07 14.66
N ALA A 61 1.77 -2.08 15.39
CA ALA A 61 3.05 -2.72 15.08
C ALA A 61 3.01 -3.40 13.70
N GLU A 62 1.89 -4.05 13.38
CA GLU A 62 1.69 -4.71 12.10
C GLU A 62 1.64 -3.72 10.93
N LEU A 63 0.93 -2.61 11.09
CA LEU A 63 0.88 -1.52 10.11
C LEU A 63 2.27 -1.00 9.75
N LYS A 64 3.07 -0.70 10.78
CA LYS A 64 4.45 -0.21 10.59
C LYS A 64 5.32 -1.24 9.87
N GLN A 65 5.16 -2.53 10.20
CA GLN A 65 5.89 -3.59 9.53
C GLN A 65 5.49 -3.72 8.06
N VAL A 66 4.18 -3.70 7.75
CA VAL A 66 3.67 -3.73 6.36
C VAL A 66 4.22 -2.55 5.55
N ALA A 67 4.13 -1.33 6.08
CA ALA A 67 4.69 -0.13 5.45
C ALA A 67 6.19 -0.26 5.18
N GLN A 68 6.95 -0.81 6.15
CA GLN A 68 8.38 -1.01 6.01
C GLN A 68 8.73 -2.06 4.95
N VAL A 69 8.08 -3.24 4.95
CA VAL A 69 8.41 -4.30 4.00
C VAL A 69 8.03 -3.94 2.57
N ILE A 70 6.93 -3.23 2.34
CA ILE A 70 6.57 -2.74 1.00
C ILE A 70 7.59 -1.72 0.51
N ARG A 71 7.93 -0.74 1.35
CA ARG A 71 8.94 0.28 1.02
C ARG A 71 10.32 -0.33 0.76
N LEU A 72 10.66 -1.42 1.43
CA LEU A 72 11.89 -2.17 1.19
C LEU A 72 11.79 -2.94 -0.12
N MET A 73 10.81 -3.83 -0.26
CA MET A 73 10.68 -4.74 -1.41
C MET A 73 10.38 -4.03 -2.72
N SER A 74 9.72 -2.88 -2.70
CA SER A 74 9.50 -2.07 -3.90
C SER A 74 10.80 -1.58 -4.57
N ARG A 75 11.93 -1.60 -3.83
CA ARG A 75 13.26 -1.28 -4.36
C ARG A 75 14.01 -2.51 -4.89
N TYR A 76 13.52 -3.71 -4.58
CA TYR A 76 14.09 -4.99 -4.99
C TYR A 76 13.25 -5.70 -6.07
N THR A 77 12.13 -5.11 -6.50
CA THR A 77 11.37 -5.62 -7.64
C THR A 77 12.15 -5.43 -8.94
N LEU A 78 12.00 -6.36 -9.90
CA LEU A 78 12.62 -6.27 -11.22
C LEU A 78 11.93 -5.24 -12.14
N TRP A 79 11.01 -4.44 -11.62
CA TRP A 79 10.23 -3.42 -12.30
C TRP A 79 10.04 -2.19 -11.40
N GLU A 80 9.62 -1.08 -12.01
CA GLU A 80 9.25 0.13 -11.28
C GLU A 80 7.95 -0.07 -10.50
N SER A 81 8.05 -0.03 -9.17
CA SER A 81 6.90 -0.11 -8.27
C SER A 81 6.35 1.28 -7.98
N GLN A 82 5.53 1.79 -8.90
CA GLN A 82 4.87 3.10 -8.77
C GLN A 82 3.86 3.16 -7.61
N CYS A 83 3.44 4.37 -7.25
CA CYS A 83 2.60 4.67 -6.08
C CYS A 83 1.34 3.78 -5.99
N LEU A 84 0.61 3.63 -7.10
CA LEU A 84 -0.57 2.76 -7.17
C LEU A 84 -0.26 1.28 -6.89
N VAL A 85 0.87 0.77 -7.41
CA VAL A 85 1.28 -0.63 -7.20
C VAL A 85 1.57 -0.88 -5.73
N ARG A 86 2.33 0.01 -5.09
CA ARG A 86 2.66 -0.07 -3.66
C ARG A 86 1.40 0.01 -2.79
N ALA A 87 0.48 0.92 -3.13
CA ALA A 87 -0.75 1.13 -2.37
C ALA A 87 -1.71 -0.07 -2.48
N MET A 88 -1.89 -0.65 -3.68
CA MET A 88 -2.67 -1.89 -3.84
C MET A 88 -2.04 -3.09 -3.13
N ALA A 89 -0.71 -3.23 -3.21
CA ALA A 89 -0.01 -4.30 -2.49
C ALA A 89 -0.18 -4.18 -0.97
N GLY A 90 -0.07 -2.96 -0.43
CA GLY A 90 -0.32 -2.69 0.98
C GLY A 90 -1.74 -2.98 1.40
N MET A 91 -2.71 -2.56 0.61
CA MET A 91 -4.13 -2.84 0.87
C MET A 91 -4.38 -4.36 1.00
N LYS A 92 -3.82 -5.19 0.11
CA LYS A 92 -3.96 -6.66 0.20
C LYS A 92 -3.27 -7.26 1.42
N MET A 93 -2.08 -6.77 1.78
CA MET A 93 -1.38 -7.24 2.98
C MET A 93 -2.17 -6.93 4.25
N LEU A 94 -2.80 -5.75 4.32
CA LEU A 94 -3.65 -5.33 5.44
C LEU A 94 -4.97 -6.10 5.49
N GLU A 95 -5.61 -6.28 4.34
CA GLU A 95 -6.84 -7.09 4.20
C GLU A 95 -6.62 -8.53 4.70
N ARG A 96 -5.51 -9.17 4.33
CA ARG A 96 -5.15 -10.51 4.82
C ARG A 96 -5.06 -10.57 6.35
N ARG A 97 -4.66 -9.47 6.98
CA ARG A 97 -4.49 -9.33 8.43
C ARG A 97 -5.74 -8.82 9.14
N LYS A 98 -6.85 -8.67 8.41
CA LYS A 98 -8.09 -8.07 8.92
C LYS A 98 -7.87 -6.66 9.49
N ILE A 99 -7.08 -5.85 8.79
CA ILE A 99 -6.87 -4.43 9.13
C ILE A 99 -7.51 -3.56 8.05
N ALA A 100 -8.43 -2.68 8.45
CA ALA A 100 -9.12 -1.78 7.54
C ALA A 100 -8.14 -0.76 6.94
N SER A 101 -8.35 -0.36 5.68
CA SER A 101 -7.48 0.60 5.01
C SER A 101 -8.24 1.44 3.99
N THR A 102 -7.72 2.65 3.75
CA THR A 102 -8.27 3.59 2.77
C THR A 102 -7.23 3.89 1.72
N LEU A 103 -7.56 3.62 0.46
CA LEU A 103 -6.76 4.00 -0.70
C LEU A 103 -7.27 5.31 -1.26
N TYR A 104 -6.36 6.25 -1.48
CA TYR A 104 -6.66 7.55 -2.04
C TYR A 104 -6.03 7.69 -3.41
N PHE A 105 -6.74 8.40 -4.28
CA PHE A 105 -6.24 8.86 -5.56
C PHE A 105 -6.30 10.38 -5.56
N GLY A 106 -5.20 11.00 -5.97
CA GLY A 106 -5.13 12.43 -6.15
C GLY A 106 -4.54 12.82 -7.49
N THR A 107 -4.83 14.04 -7.92
CA THR A 107 -4.26 14.64 -9.13
C THR A 107 -3.62 15.98 -8.81
N ALA A 108 -2.59 16.33 -9.55
CA ALA A 108 -1.91 17.62 -9.51
C ALA A 108 -1.54 18.07 -10.92
N ARG A 109 -1.03 19.30 -11.04
CA ARG A 109 -0.36 19.75 -12.26
C ARG A 109 1.14 19.80 -12.01
N ASP A 110 1.93 19.25 -12.93
CA ASP A 110 3.38 19.39 -12.88
C ASP A 110 3.83 20.80 -13.34
N GLY A 111 5.15 21.04 -13.35
CA GLY A 111 5.73 22.32 -13.77
C GLY A 111 5.47 22.69 -15.24
N GLU A 112 5.02 21.74 -16.07
CA GLU A 112 4.62 21.93 -17.47
C GLU A 112 3.09 21.98 -17.63
N ALA A 113 2.36 22.17 -16.53
CA ALA A 113 0.89 22.18 -16.46
C ALA A 113 0.20 20.86 -16.88
N ARG A 114 0.94 19.76 -16.99
CA ARG A 114 0.39 18.43 -17.31
C ARG A 114 -0.28 17.84 -16.08
N LEU A 115 -1.41 17.17 -16.30
CA LEU A 115 -2.12 16.46 -15.24
C LEU A 115 -1.33 15.21 -14.84
N ILE A 116 -0.94 15.14 -13.58
CA ILE A 116 -0.27 13.98 -12.97
C ILE A 116 -1.17 13.36 -11.90
N ALA A 117 -1.04 12.06 -11.72
CA ALA A 117 -1.84 11.29 -10.77
C ALA A 117 -0.96 10.60 -9.73
N HIS A 118 -1.46 10.52 -8.50
CA HIS A 118 -0.80 9.87 -7.38
C HIS A 118 -1.78 9.02 -6.59
N ALA A 119 -1.24 8.05 -5.86
CA ALA A 119 -2.01 7.21 -4.96
C ALA A 119 -1.26 6.95 -3.66
N TRP A 120 -1.98 7.03 -2.54
CA TRP A 120 -1.45 6.73 -1.21
C TRP A 120 -2.42 5.86 -0.42
N LEU A 121 -1.87 5.08 0.50
CA LEU A 121 -2.64 4.17 1.34
C LEU A 121 -2.54 4.63 2.79
N ARG A 122 -3.69 4.74 3.46
CA ARG A 122 -3.80 5.00 4.90
C ARG A 122 -4.44 3.79 5.60
N SER A 123 -4.06 3.56 6.84
CA SER A 123 -4.81 2.71 7.76
C SER A 123 -4.71 3.28 9.17
N GLY A 124 -5.85 3.48 9.82
CA GLY A 124 -5.92 4.24 11.07
C GLY A 124 -5.23 5.61 10.90
N PRO A 125 -4.34 6.01 11.83
CA PRO A 125 -3.62 7.28 11.75
C PRO A 125 -2.34 7.20 10.89
N ILE A 126 -2.03 6.04 10.29
CA ILE A 126 -0.74 5.79 9.63
C ILE A 126 -0.88 5.83 8.11
N ILE A 127 -0.01 6.60 7.46
CA ILE A 127 0.22 6.48 6.03
C ILE A 127 1.16 5.30 5.77
N VAL A 128 0.65 4.30 5.05
CA VAL A 128 1.33 3.03 4.79
C VAL A 128 2.24 3.16 3.57
N THR A 129 1.79 3.86 2.53
CA THR A 129 2.57 4.11 1.30
C THR A 129 2.18 5.44 0.66
N GLY A 130 3.10 6.10 -0.05
CA GLY A 130 2.80 7.26 -0.89
C GLY A 130 2.60 8.59 -0.15
N GLY A 131 2.88 8.65 1.16
CA GLY A 131 2.65 9.87 1.95
C GLY A 131 3.59 11.04 1.64
N GLU A 132 4.77 10.77 1.09
CA GLU A 132 5.80 11.79 0.83
C GLU A 132 5.33 12.85 -0.18
N GLU A 133 4.58 12.41 -1.20
CA GLU A 133 4.09 13.28 -2.28
C GLU A 133 2.64 13.74 -2.05
N MET A 134 1.91 13.12 -1.10
CA MET A 134 0.50 13.39 -0.81
C MET A 134 0.11 14.88 -0.73
N PRO A 135 0.87 15.76 -0.04
CA PRO A 135 0.48 17.17 0.12
C PRO A 135 0.38 17.96 -1.20
N ALA A 136 1.05 17.49 -2.26
CA ALA A 136 1.03 18.17 -3.56
C ALA A 136 -0.19 17.83 -4.42
N PHE A 137 -1.03 16.86 -4.00
CA PHE A 137 -2.13 16.33 -4.80
C PHE A 137 -3.49 16.64 -4.19
N THR A 138 -4.45 16.98 -5.04
CA THR A 138 -5.87 17.12 -4.65
C THR A 138 -6.55 15.77 -4.76
N THR A 139 -7.23 15.32 -3.71
CA THR A 139 -7.94 14.02 -3.70
C THR A 139 -9.12 14.04 -4.66
N VAL A 140 -9.21 13.05 -5.54
CA VAL A 140 -10.30 12.88 -6.52
C VAL A 140 -11.12 11.61 -6.31
N ALA A 141 -10.55 10.59 -5.67
CA ALA A 141 -11.28 9.38 -5.31
C ALA A 141 -10.71 8.74 -4.04
N ILE A 142 -11.59 8.08 -3.30
CA ILE A 142 -11.28 7.40 -2.03
C ILE A 142 -11.94 6.03 -2.07
N PHE A 143 -11.22 5.00 -1.62
CA PHE A 143 -11.73 3.64 -1.53
C PHE A 143 -11.45 3.08 -0.14
N GLY A 144 -12.49 2.99 0.67
CA GLY A 144 -12.42 2.46 2.03
C GLY A 144 -12.73 0.97 2.03
N LYS A 145 -11.79 0.16 2.51
CA LYS A 145 -11.97 -1.28 2.67
C LYS A 145 -12.08 -1.63 4.15
N THR A 146 -13.29 -2.03 4.55
CA THR A 146 -13.58 -2.51 5.91
C THR A 146 -13.51 -4.04 5.98
N ILE A 147 -13.47 -4.60 7.19
CA ILE A 147 -13.29 -6.05 7.40
C ILE A 147 -14.58 -6.84 7.22
N ASP A 148 -15.73 -6.17 7.35
CA ASP A 148 -17.06 -6.77 7.25
C ASP A 148 -17.61 -6.88 5.83
N GLU A 149 -16.99 -6.21 4.86
CA GLU A 149 -17.45 -6.21 3.46
C GLU A 149 -16.89 -7.41 2.67
N ARG A 150 -17.14 -8.63 3.17
CA ARG A 150 -17.06 -9.84 2.33
C ARG A 150 -18.40 -10.03 1.62
N ASN A 151 -18.44 -9.65 0.35
CA ASN A 151 -19.22 -10.38 -0.67
C ASN A 151 -18.22 -11.13 -1.55
#